data_AF-A0AB33UDD2-F1
#
_entry.id   AF-A0AB33UDD2-F1
#
_cell.length_a   1.000
_cell.length_b   1.000
_cell.length_c   1.000
_cell.angle_alpha   90.00
_cell.angle_beta   90.00
_cell.angle_gamma   90.00
#
_symmetry.space_group_name_H-M   'P 1'
#
loop_
_entity.id
_entity.type
_entity.pdbx_description
1 polymer ?
#
loop_
_entity_poly.entity_id
_entity_poly.type
_entity_poly.pdbx_seq_one_letter_code
_entity_poly.pdbx_strand_id
1 'polypeptide(L)'
;MSQLEAYKAEAKERWGNTSAYAEFEEGYDVSKDKVFAQEMEAIFEAFGKMQSLEAAHPDVQAQVATLQAYITENFYTCTKEILQGLGLMYVEDERFSANIDRAGGPGTATFVSKAIAVYCKE
;
A
#
# COMPACT_ATOMS: atom_id res chain seq x y z
N MET A 1 18.33 -6.04 18.80
CA MET A 1 17.72 -5.95 17.45
C MET A 1 17.01 -4.60 17.37
N SER A 2 17.24 -3.82 16.30
CA SER A 2 16.49 -2.58 16.09
C SER A 2 15.07 -2.91 15.59
N GLN A 3 14.13 -1.98 15.72
CA GLN A 3 12.78 -2.17 15.17
C GLN A 3 12.80 -2.46 13.67
N LEU A 4 13.68 -1.78 12.92
CA LEU A 4 13.86 -2.00 11.49
C LEU A 4 14.26 -3.45 11.15
N GLU A 5 15.19 -4.03 11.91
CA GLU A 5 15.64 -5.41 11.68
C GLU A 5 14.54 -6.42 12.05
N ALA A 6 13.72 -6.13 13.06
CA ALA A 6 12.54 -6.95 13.38
C ALA A 6 11.49 -6.89 12.25
N TYR A 7 11.22 -5.70 11.70
CA TYR A 7 10.29 -5.54 10.57
C TYR A 7 10.77 -6.26 9.30
N LYS A 8 12.07 -6.20 9.00
CA LYS A 8 12.66 -6.94 7.87
C LYS A 8 12.53 -8.45 8.06
N ALA A 9 12.77 -8.96 9.27
CA ALA A 9 12.63 -10.38 9.56
C ALA A 9 11.17 -10.85 9.41
N GLU A 10 10.21 -10.08 9.94
CA GLU A 10 8.78 -10.37 9.81
C GLU A 10 8.34 -10.34 8.33
N ALA A 11 8.78 -9.35 7.56
CA ALA A 11 8.46 -9.25 6.14
C ALA A 11 9.03 -10.44 5.34
N LYS A 12 10.26 -10.84 5.64
CA LYS A 12 10.90 -12.01 5.03
C LYS A 12 10.20 -13.32 5.42
N GLU A 13 9.72 -13.45 6.65
CA GLU A 13 8.96 -14.63 7.07
C GLU A 13 7.62 -14.74 6.32
N ARG A 14 6.91 -13.62 6.17
CA ARG A 14 5.58 -13.59 5.53
C ARG A 14 5.63 -13.66 4.01
N TRP A 15 6.60 -13.00 3.38
CA TRP A 15 6.63 -12.81 1.93
C TRP A 15 7.94 -13.25 1.26
N GLY A 16 8.93 -13.73 2.00
CA GLY A 16 10.26 -14.07 1.48
C GLY A 16 10.29 -15.18 0.43
N ASN A 17 9.20 -15.93 0.27
CA ASN A 17 9.04 -16.96 -0.77
C ASN A 17 8.29 -16.46 -2.01
N THR A 18 7.95 -15.17 -2.08
CA THR A 18 7.24 -14.58 -3.23
C THR A 18 8.21 -13.98 -4.24
N SER A 19 7.86 -14.01 -5.52
CA SER A 19 8.65 -13.32 -6.56
C SER A 19 8.71 -11.81 -6.33
N ALA A 20 7.62 -11.21 -5.81
CA ALA A 20 7.56 -9.79 -5.47
C ALA A 20 8.60 -9.39 -4.41
N TYR A 21 8.85 -10.24 -3.41
CA TYR A 21 9.88 -9.97 -2.41
C TYR A 21 11.29 -10.08 -3.00
N ALA A 22 11.53 -11.00 -3.95
CA ALA A 22 12.81 -11.09 -4.64
C ALA A 22 13.07 -9.86 -5.53
N GLU A 23 12.06 -9.41 -6.30
CA GLU A 23 12.14 -8.17 -7.10
C GLU A 23 12.44 -6.95 -6.22
N PHE A 24 11.79 -6.87 -5.05
CA PHE A 24 12.07 -5.82 -4.07
C PHE A 24 13.52 -5.85 -3.60
N GLU A 25 14.04 -7.00 -3.16
CA GLU A 25 15.43 -7.09 -2.69
C GLU A 25 16.47 -6.73 -3.76
N GLU A 26 16.18 -6.97 -5.05
CA GLU A 26 17.08 -6.64 -6.15
C GLU A 26 17.00 -5.16 -6.58
N GLY A 27 15.80 -4.57 -6.56
CA GLY A 27 15.54 -3.24 -7.12
C GLY A 27 15.46 -2.10 -6.09
N TYR A 28 15.33 -2.41 -4.79
CA TYR A 28 15.05 -1.41 -3.77
C TYR A 28 16.25 -0.51 -3.45
N ASP A 29 16.07 0.79 -3.66
CA ASP A 29 17.06 1.81 -3.31
C ASP A 29 16.73 2.46 -1.96
N VAL A 30 17.40 1.99 -0.91
CA VAL A 30 17.26 2.48 0.47
C VAL A 30 17.53 4.00 0.58
N SER A 31 18.30 4.59 -0.33
CA SER A 31 18.56 6.04 -0.30
C SER A 31 17.30 6.88 -0.58
N LYS A 32 16.28 6.27 -1.21
CA LYS A 32 15.00 6.89 -1.56
C LYS A 32 13.91 6.70 -0.51
N ASP A 33 14.18 6.01 0.61
CA ASP A 33 13.21 5.76 1.70
C ASP A 33 12.36 6.99 2.06
N LYS A 34 13.00 8.16 2.20
CA LYS A 34 12.31 9.41 2.56
C LYS A 34 11.37 9.89 1.45
N VAL A 35 11.79 9.78 0.20
CA VAL A 35 10.99 10.19 -0.96
C VAL A 35 9.80 9.26 -1.10
N PHE A 36 10.03 7.94 -1.01
CA PHE A 36 8.97 6.94 -1.02
C PHE A 36 7.94 7.16 0.08
N ALA A 37 8.39 7.46 1.30
CA ALA A 37 7.49 7.76 2.41
C ALA A 37 6.59 8.98 2.11
N GLN A 38 7.16 10.06 1.57
CA GLN A 38 6.43 11.29 1.25
C GLN A 38 5.43 11.10 0.11
N GLU A 39 5.84 10.43 -0.97
CA GLU A 39 4.98 10.18 -2.13
C GLU A 39 3.84 9.22 -1.77
N MET A 40 4.11 8.23 -0.93
CA MET A 40 3.08 7.30 -0.46
C MET A 40 2.11 7.96 0.51
N GLU A 41 2.60 8.84 1.39
CA GLU A 41 1.76 9.69 2.23
C GLU A 41 0.82 10.56 1.37
N ALA A 42 1.31 11.17 0.29
CA ALA A 42 0.49 11.97 -0.62
C ALA A 42 -0.60 11.15 -1.33
N ILE A 43 -0.30 9.90 -1.72
CA ILE A 43 -1.29 8.99 -2.32
C ILE A 43 -2.40 8.66 -1.32
N PHE A 44 -2.07 8.38 -0.05
CA PHE A 44 -3.07 8.11 0.99
C PHE A 44 -3.82 9.38 1.43
N GLU A 45 -3.19 10.54 1.44
CA GLU A 45 -3.85 11.82 1.68
C GLU A 45 -4.93 12.10 0.63
N ALA A 46 -4.64 11.78 -0.65
CA ALA A 46 -5.62 11.91 -1.73
C ALA A 46 -6.83 11.00 -1.52
N PHE A 47 -6.63 9.74 -1.11
CA PHE A 47 -7.74 8.86 -0.71
C PHE A 47 -8.56 9.43 0.44
N GLY A 48 -7.88 10.02 1.43
CA GLY A 48 -8.49 10.69 2.56
C GLY A 48 -9.50 11.77 2.16
N LYS A 49 -9.14 12.58 1.15
CA LYS A 49 -10.00 13.63 0.58
C LYS A 49 -11.22 13.08 -0.19
N MET A 50 -11.19 11.82 -0.58
CA MET A 50 -12.23 11.15 -1.37
C MET A 50 -13.17 10.30 -0.51
N GLN A 51 -13.00 10.23 0.82
CA GLN A 51 -13.80 9.36 1.69
C GLN A 51 -15.31 9.63 1.69
N SER A 52 -15.76 10.79 1.20
CA SER A 52 -17.19 11.09 1.00
C SER A 52 -17.79 10.46 -0.26
N LEU A 53 -16.95 9.95 -1.17
CA LEU A 53 -17.35 9.26 -2.38
C LEU A 53 -17.57 7.77 -2.11
N GLU A 54 -18.27 7.11 -3.03
CA GLU A 54 -18.37 5.65 -3.01
C GLU A 54 -17.03 5.01 -3.39
N ALA A 55 -16.70 3.86 -2.81
CA ALA A 55 -15.46 3.15 -3.13
C ALA A 55 -15.32 2.80 -4.62
N ALA A 56 -16.44 2.59 -5.32
CA ALA A 56 -16.50 2.30 -6.75
C ALA A 56 -16.51 3.56 -7.64
N HIS A 57 -16.46 4.77 -7.06
CA HIS A 57 -16.47 6.00 -7.83
C HIS A 57 -15.26 6.05 -8.80
N PRO A 58 -15.42 6.51 -10.05
CA PRO A 58 -14.34 6.50 -11.04
C PRO A 58 -13.04 7.16 -10.55
N ASP A 59 -13.13 8.30 -9.88
CA ASP A 59 -11.95 8.99 -9.33
C ASP A 59 -11.23 8.17 -8.25
N VAL A 60 -11.98 7.42 -7.43
CA VAL A 60 -11.42 6.54 -6.40
C VAL A 60 -10.72 5.35 -7.05
N GLN A 61 -11.33 4.76 -8.08
CA GLN A 61 -10.75 3.65 -8.83
C GLN A 61 -9.50 4.08 -9.62
N ALA A 62 -9.50 5.30 -10.18
CA ALA A 62 -8.31 5.90 -10.77
C ALA A 62 -7.18 6.06 -9.74
N GLN A 63 -7.50 6.49 -8.52
CA GLN A 63 -6.53 6.59 -7.45
C GLN A 63 -5.98 5.22 -7.00
N VAL A 64 -6.80 4.16 -7.04
CA VAL A 64 -6.32 2.77 -6.82
C VAL A 64 -5.33 2.36 -7.91
N ALA A 65 -5.61 2.69 -9.18
CA ALA A 65 -4.66 2.45 -10.27
C ALA A 65 -3.35 3.23 -10.07
N THR A 66 -3.42 4.49 -9.61
CA THR A 66 -2.23 5.28 -9.24
C THR A 66 -1.42 4.61 -8.14
N LEU A 67 -2.07 4.11 -7.08
CA LEU A 67 -1.39 3.36 -6.02
C LEU A 67 -0.70 2.11 -6.57
N GLN A 68 -1.39 1.31 -7.39
CA GLN A 68 -0.81 0.08 -7.97
C GLN A 68 0.38 0.38 -8.89
N ALA A 69 0.23 1.39 -9.77
CA ALA A 69 1.27 1.80 -10.69
C ALA A 69 2.50 2.30 -9.93
N TYR A 70 2.31 3.14 -8.92
CA TYR A 70 3.42 3.63 -8.11
C TYR A 70 4.16 2.48 -7.42
N ILE A 71 3.45 1.49 -6.85
CA ILE A 71 4.09 0.35 -6.20
C ILE A 71 4.90 -0.47 -7.23
N THR A 72 4.32 -0.67 -8.42
CA THR A 72 4.95 -1.38 -9.54
C THR A 72 6.23 -0.71 -10.02
N GLU A 73 6.22 0.61 -10.11
CA GLU A 73 7.36 1.38 -10.61
C GLU A 73 8.53 1.45 -9.62
N ASN A 74 8.26 1.39 -8.32
CA ASN A 74 9.26 1.71 -7.28
C ASN A 74 9.69 0.54 -6.39
N PHE A 75 8.90 -0.53 -6.29
CA PHE A 75 9.19 -1.63 -5.35
C PHE A 75 9.23 -2.99 -6.03
N TYR A 76 8.15 -3.42 -6.66
CA TYR A 76 8.00 -4.74 -7.28
C TYR A 76 6.73 -4.78 -8.10
N THR A 77 6.63 -5.72 -9.05
CA THR A 77 5.44 -5.88 -9.89
C THR A 77 4.18 -6.14 -9.04
N CYS A 78 3.33 -5.12 -8.89
CA CYS A 78 2.14 -5.21 -8.06
C CYS A 78 0.96 -5.68 -8.90
N THR A 79 0.74 -7.00 -8.95
CA THR A 79 -0.44 -7.57 -9.62
C THR A 79 -1.73 -7.27 -8.85
N LYS A 80 -2.89 -7.50 -9.45
CA LYS A 80 -4.18 -7.32 -8.77
C LYS A 80 -4.31 -8.23 -7.54
N GLU A 81 -3.75 -9.44 -7.59
CA GLU A 81 -3.74 -10.37 -6.45
C GLU A 81 -2.89 -9.82 -5.30
N ILE A 82 -1.69 -9.29 -5.61
CA ILE A 82 -0.83 -8.67 -4.60
C ILE A 82 -1.51 -7.42 -4.03
N LEU A 83 -2.07 -6.56 -4.88
CA LEU A 83 -2.78 -5.36 -4.46
C LEU A 83 -3.94 -5.70 -3.52
N GLN A 84 -4.72 -6.74 -3.84
CA GLN A 84 -5.79 -7.24 -2.98
C GLN A 84 -5.26 -7.68 -1.61
N GLY A 85 -4.14 -8.42 -1.58
CA GLY A 85 -3.48 -8.80 -0.34
C GLY A 85 -3.02 -7.59 0.48
N LEU A 86 -2.46 -6.57 -0.16
CA LEU A 86 -2.08 -5.32 0.50
C LEU A 86 -3.31 -4.61 1.09
N GLY A 87 -4.41 -4.56 0.35
CA GLY A 87 -5.67 -3.97 0.82
C GLY A 87 -6.20 -4.64 2.10
N LEU A 88 -6.08 -5.97 2.23
CA LEU A 88 -6.43 -6.69 3.46
C LEU A 88 -5.45 -6.38 4.59
N MET A 89 -4.14 -6.41 4.29
CA MET A 89 -3.09 -6.12 5.26
C MET A 89 -3.20 -4.71 5.87
N TYR A 90 -3.63 -3.71 5.08
CA TYR A 90 -3.86 -2.34 5.55
C TYR A 90 -4.90 -2.21 6.65
N VAL A 91 -5.81 -3.19 6.79
CA VAL A 91 -6.86 -3.19 7.83
C VAL A 91 -6.63 -4.26 8.90
N GLU A 92 -5.93 -5.34 8.59
CA GLU A 92 -5.63 -6.42 9.54
C GLU A 92 -4.48 -6.08 10.50
N ASP A 93 -3.55 -5.23 10.07
CA ASP A 93 -2.40 -4.80 10.88
C ASP A 93 -2.56 -3.35 11.34
N GLU A 94 -2.73 -3.16 12.65
CA GLU A 94 -2.92 -1.84 13.27
C GLU A 94 -1.79 -0.84 12.96
N ARG A 95 -0.57 -1.31 12.68
CA ARG A 95 0.56 -0.45 12.35
C ARG A 95 0.35 0.20 10.98
N PHE A 96 -0.19 -0.54 10.02
CA PHE A 96 -0.49 -0.02 8.69
C PHE A 96 -1.72 0.86 8.72
N SER A 97 -2.79 0.42 9.38
CA SER A 97 -4.01 1.21 9.47
C SER A 97 -3.76 2.57 10.14
N ALA A 98 -3.00 2.60 11.24
CA ALA A 98 -2.65 3.85 11.92
C ALA A 98 -1.81 4.80 11.06
N ASN A 99 -0.87 4.28 10.26
CA ASN A 99 -0.04 5.09 9.39
C ASN A 99 -0.85 5.68 8.22
N ILE A 100 -1.72 4.88 7.61
CA ILE A 100 -2.59 5.32 6.51
C ILE A 100 -3.62 6.33 7.02
N ASP A 101 -4.23 6.08 8.17
CA ASP A 101 -5.19 7.00 8.78
C ASP A 101 -4.53 8.29 9.26
N ARG A 102 -3.24 8.26 9.65
CA ARG A 102 -2.49 9.49 9.93
C ARG A 102 -2.32 10.35 8.66
N ALA A 103 -2.11 9.72 7.51
CA ALA A 103 -1.92 10.41 6.23
C ALA A 103 -3.24 10.95 5.64
N GLY A 104 -4.27 10.10 5.56
CA GLY A 104 -5.55 10.44 4.93
C GLY A 104 -6.69 10.82 5.88
N GLY A 105 -6.46 10.77 7.19
CA GLY A 105 -7.49 10.95 8.20
C GLY A 105 -8.18 9.64 8.61
N PRO A 106 -8.94 9.64 9.72
CA PRO A 106 -9.55 8.43 10.28
C PRO A 106 -10.39 7.67 9.27
N GLY A 107 -10.24 6.35 9.20
CA GLY A 107 -11.01 5.47 8.32
C GLY A 107 -10.45 5.33 6.89
N THR A 108 -9.37 6.03 6.54
CA THR A 108 -8.74 5.95 5.22
C THR A 108 -8.29 4.52 4.90
N ALA A 109 -7.67 3.82 5.84
CA ALA A 109 -7.21 2.44 5.62
C ALA A 109 -8.35 1.50 5.22
N THR A 110 -9.49 1.62 5.93
CA THR A 110 -10.70 0.85 5.62
C THR A 110 -11.30 1.24 4.27
N PHE A 111 -11.30 2.53 3.95
CA PHE A 111 -11.80 3.02 2.66
C PHE A 111 -10.94 2.51 1.49
N VAL A 112 -9.62 2.63 1.59
CA VAL A 112 -8.68 2.15 0.57
C VAL A 112 -8.79 0.63 0.38
N SER A 113 -8.89 -0.14 1.47
CA SER A 113 -9.10 -1.59 1.41
C SER A 113 -10.35 -1.95 0.59
N LYS A 114 -11.47 -1.26 0.83
CA LYS A 114 -12.71 -1.45 0.06
C LYS A 114 -12.57 -1.04 -1.41
N ALA A 115 -11.90 0.09 -1.68
CA ALA A 115 -11.66 0.56 -3.04
C ALA A 115 -10.82 -0.42 -3.86
N ILE A 116 -9.74 -0.96 -3.25
CA ILE A 116 -8.92 -2.03 -3.84
C ILE A 116 -9.76 -3.28 -4.10
N ALA A 117 -10.61 -3.69 -3.16
CA ALA A 117 -11.47 -4.86 -3.34
C ALA A 117 -12.48 -4.72 -4.48
N VAL A 118 -12.87 -3.49 -4.84
CA VAL A 118 -13.67 -3.21 -6.04
C VAL A 118 -12.78 -3.31 -7.29
N TYR A 119 -11.65 -2.60 -7.30
CA TYR A 119 -10.71 -2.54 -8.42
C TYR A 119 -10.23 -3.91 -8.90
N CYS A 120 -9.94 -4.81 -7.95
CA CYS A 120 -9.43 -6.14 -8.25
C CYS A 120 -10.51 -7.13 -8.73
N LYS A 121 -11.81 -6.76 -8.69
CA LYS A 121 -12.90 -7.60 -9.19
C LYS A 121 -13.28 -7.31 -10.65
N GLU A 122 -12.82 -6.19 -11.19
CA GLU A 122 -12.95 -5.86 -12.62
C GLU A 122 -11.96 -6.65 -13.47
#